data_AF-A0A352NYC5-F1
#
_entry.id   AF-A0A352NYC5-F1
#
_cell.length_a   1.000
_cell.length_b   1.000
_cell.length_c   1.000
_cell.angle_alpha   90.00
_cell.angle_beta   90.00
_cell.angle_gamma   90.00
#
_symmetry.space_group_name_H-M   'P 1'
#
loop_
_entity.id
_entity.type
_entity.pdbx_description
1 polymer ?
#
loop_
_entity_poly.entity_id
_entity_poly.type
_entity_poly.pdbx_seq_one_letter_code
_entity_poly.pdbx_strand_id
1 'polypeptide(L)' 'TSMGFTPLAGLAMGTRCGDIDPAVIPYLVNTADMSINDIDVLMNKKSGILGVSGVSSDFRDVESA' A
#
# COMPACT_ATOMS: atom_id res chain seq x y z
N THR A 1 -13.37 -14.46 -4.52
CA THR A 1 -12.44 -13.43 -5.02
C THR A 1 -11.89 -12.67 -3.84
N SER A 2 -10.60 -12.33 -3.82
CA SER A 2 -9.98 -11.56 -2.71
C SER A 2 -10.07 -10.05 -2.91
N MET A 3 -10.27 -9.58 -4.14
CA MET A 3 -10.47 -8.16 -4.43
C MET A 3 -11.91 -7.72 -4.13
N GLY A 4 -12.06 -6.44 -3.73
CA GLY A 4 -13.33 -5.81 -3.41
C GLY A 4 -13.85 -4.89 -4.53
N PHE A 5 -14.43 -3.75 -4.13
CA PHE A 5 -14.92 -2.73 -5.07
C PHE A 5 -13.81 -2.18 -5.97
N THR A 6 -12.60 -2.07 -5.43
CA THR A 6 -11.39 -1.73 -6.20
C THR A 6 -10.37 -2.87 -6.10
N PRO A 7 -9.38 -2.92 -7.01
CA PRO A 7 -8.27 -3.86 -6.95
C PRO A 7 -7.27 -3.61 -5.80
N LEU A 8 -7.58 -2.70 -4.87
CA LEU A 8 -6.72 -2.33 -3.74
C LEU A 8 -6.92 -3.27 -2.54
N ALA A 9 -8.14 -3.77 -2.33
CA ALA A 9 -8.46 -4.69 -1.25
C ALA A 9 -7.94 -6.12 -1.54
N GLY A 10 -7.71 -6.87 -0.47
CA GLY A 10 -7.22 -8.24 -0.49
C GLY A 10 -5.72 -8.33 -0.22
N LEU A 11 -5.01 -9.10 -1.03
CA LEU A 11 -3.59 -9.37 -0.81
C LEU A 11 -2.73 -8.13 -1.05
N ALA A 12 -1.68 -7.97 -0.24
CA ALA A 12 -0.60 -7.05 -0.55
C ALA A 12 0.03 -7.44 -1.90
N MET A 13 0.24 -6.45 -2.78
CA MET A 13 0.81 -6.65 -4.11
C MET A 13 2.14 -5.90 -4.23
N GLY A 14 2.73 -5.85 -5.43
CA GLY A 14 4.02 -5.17 -5.65
C GLY A 14 4.06 -3.73 -5.13
N THR A 15 3.03 -2.92 -5.42
CA THR A 15 2.96 -1.51 -4.96
C THR A 15 1.69 -1.15 -4.18
N ARG A 16 0.75 -2.10 -4.04
CA ARG A 16 -0.56 -1.87 -3.40
C ARG A 16 -0.57 -2.43 -1.99
N CYS A 17 -1.18 -1.70 -1.07
CA CYS A 17 -1.19 -2.07 0.35
C CYS A 17 -1.95 -3.37 0.64
N GLY A 18 -3.01 -3.68 -0.10
CA GLY A 18 -3.92 -4.76 0.27
C GLY A 18 -4.80 -4.37 1.46
N ASP A 19 -5.25 -5.36 2.21
CA ASP A 19 -6.06 -5.17 3.41
C ASP A 19 -5.24 -4.48 4.52
N ILE A 20 -5.76 -3.35 4.99
CA ILE A 20 -5.22 -2.59 6.12
C ILE A 20 -6.35 -2.22 7.08
N ASP A 21 -5.98 -1.87 8.32
CA ASP A 21 -6.94 -1.30 9.27
C ASP A 21 -7.52 0.01 8.71
N PRO A 22 -8.85 0.14 8.54
CA PRO A 22 -9.48 1.36 8.07
C PRO A 22 -9.15 2.61 8.92
N ALA A 23 -8.81 2.43 10.21
CA ALA A 23 -8.40 3.52 11.11
C ALA A 23 -7.05 4.15 10.73
N VAL A 24 -6.26 3.51 9.86
CA VAL A 24 -5.00 4.09 9.35
C VAL A 24 -5.26 5.34 8.51
N ILE A 25 -6.34 5.39 7.71
CA ILE A 25 -6.64 6.57 6.90
C ILE A 25 -6.88 7.82 7.76
N PRO A 26 -7.80 7.82 8.76
CA PRO A 26 -7.97 8.99 9.61
C PRO A 26 -6.72 9.29 10.45
N TYR A 27 -5.91 8.30 10.81
CA TYR A 27 -4.62 8.55 11.46
C TYR A 27 -3.65 9.31 10.53
N LEU A 28 -3.51 8.88 9.28
CA LEU A 28 -2.63 9.55 8.30
C LEU A 28 -3.09 10.98 7.99
N VAL A 29 -4.40 11.19 7.91
CA VAL A 29 -4.96 12.55 7.73
C VAL A 29 -4.66 13.43 8.95
N ASN A 30 -4.98 12.95 10.16
CA ASN A 30 -4.98 13.81 11.35
C ASN A 30 -3.60 13.94 12.00
N THR A 31 -2.75 12.91 11.90
CA THR A 31 -1.46 12.85 12.59
C THR A 31 -0.28 13.05 11.64
N ALA A 32 -0.37 12.53 10.41
CA ALA A 32 0.68 12.70 9.41
C ALA A 32 0.43 13.87 8.44
N ASP A 33 -0.67 14.62 8.63
CA ASP A 33 -1.07 15.77 7.81
C ASP A 33 -1.09 15.46 6.31
N MET A 34 -1.45 14.22 5.95
CA MET A 34 -1.48 13.77 4.56
C MET A 34 -2.83 14.10 3.92
N SER A 35 -2.80 14.62 2.70
CA SER A 35 -4.02 14.79 1.92
C SER A 35 -4.59 13.43 1.50
N ILE A 36 -5.90 13.37 1.26
CA ILE A 36 -6.55 12.14 0.74
C ILE A 36 -5.91 11.67 -0.57
N ASN A 37 -5.47 12.61 -1.41
CA ASN A 37 -4.79 12.29 -2.67
C ASN A 37 -3.41 11.65 -2.42
N ASP A 38 -2.65 12.16 -1.44
CA ASP A 38 -1.36 11.59 -1.08
C ASP A 38 -1.52 10.19 -0.48
N ILE A 39 -2.58 9.97 0.30
CA ILE A 39 -2.92 8.66 0.86
C ILE A 39 -3.31 7.68 -0.26
N ASP A 40 -4.09 8.10 -1.25
CA ASP A 40 -4.43 7.24 -2.39
C ASP A 40 -3.18 6.83 -3.19
N VAL A 41 -2.29 7.79 -3.46
CA VAL A 41 -0.99 7.51 -4.10
C VAL A 41 -0.14 6.58 -3.23
N LEU A 42 -0.09 6.80 -1.92
CA LEU A 42 0.62 5.95 -0.97
C LEU A 42 0.12 4.51 -1.07
N MET A 43 -1.20 4.30 -0.93
CA MET A 43 -1.84 2.99 -0.90
C MET A 43 -1.72 2.23 -2.22
N ASN A 44 -1.76 2.93 -3.36
CA ASN A 44 -1.73 2.29 -4.69
C ASN A 44 -0.33 2.13 -5.29
N LYS A 45 0.59 3.06 -5.02
CA LYS A 45 1.86 3.19 -5.76
C LYS A 45 3.11 3.04 -4.89
N LYS A 46 3.01 3.26 -3.58
CA LYS A 46 4.17 3.30 -2.68
C LYS A 46 4.07 2.33 -1.50
N SER A 47 3.13 1.39 -1.56
CA SER A 47 2.88 0.40 -0.51
C SER A 47 3.25 -1.01 -0.98
N GLY A 48 2.70 -2.05 -0.35
CA GLY A 48 2.90 -3.42 -0.77
C GLY A 48 4.36 -3.85 -0.58
N ILE A 49 4.84 -4.74 -1.44
CA ILE A 49 6.21 -5.25 -1.37
C ILE A 49 7.24 -4.13 -1.53
N LEU A 50 7.00 -3.15 -2.37
CA LEU A 50 7.87 -1.98 -2.51
C LEU A 50 7.97 -1.22 -1.18
N GLY A 51 6.84 -0.98 -0.52
CA GLY A 51 6.80 -0.26 0.75
C GLY A 51 7.45 -1.02 1.90
N VAL A 52 7.33 -2.35 1.92
CA VAL A 52 7.88 -3.21 2.98
C VAL A 52 9.36 -3.51 2.76
N SER A 53 9.76 -3.85 1.53
CA SER A 53 11.16 -4.18 1.20
C SER A 53 12.04 -2.94 1.09
N GLY A 54 11.48 -1.81 0.65
CA GLY A 54 12.26 -0.60 0.31
C GLY A 54 13.18 -0.76 -0.91
N VAL A 55 13.16 -1.91 -1.58
CA VAL A 55 14.06 -2.25 -2.69
C VAL A 55 13.33 -2.15 -4.03
N SER A 56 12.34 -3.03 -4.25
CA SER A 56 11.64 -3.15 -5.52
C SER A 56 10.20 -3.65 -5.31
N SER A 57 9.38 -3.46 -6.33
CA SER A 57 8.05 -4.07 -6.42
C SER A 57 8.08 -5.46 -7.07
N ASP A 58 9.22 -5.85 -7.64
CA ASP A 58 9.45 -7.16 -8.23
C ASP A 58 9.97 -8.12 -7.17
N PHE A 59 9.31 -9.26 -7.03
CA PHE A 59 9.68 -10.27 -6.04
C PHE A 59 11.06 -10.88 -6.31
N ARG A 60 11.52 -10.92 -7.57
CA ARG A 60 12.84 -11.49 -7.92
C ARG A 60 13.97 -10.60 -7.43
N ASP A 61 13.79 -9.28 -7.56
CA ASP A 61 14.74 -8.30 -7.06
C ASP A 61 14.82 -8.37 -5.53
N VAL A 62 13.66 -8.53 -4.86
CA VAL A 62 13.59 -8.64 -3.39
C VAL A 62 14.20 -9.95 -2.88
N GLU A 63 14.03 -11.06 -3.60
CA GLU A 63 14.66 -12.34 -3.24
C GLU A 63 16.19 -12.32 -3.41
N SER A 64 16.69 -11.48 -4.32
CA SER A 64 18.12 -11.36 -4.63
C SER A 64 18.87 -10.31 -3.81
N ALA A 65 18.16 -9.53 -2.98
CA ALA A 65 18.68 -8.42 -2.18
C ALA A 65 19.03 -8.86 -0.75
#